data_AF-A0A3B4Y0I1-F1
#
_entry.id   AF-A0A3B4Y0I1-F1
#
_cell.length_a   1.000
_cell.length_b   1.000
_cell.length_c   1.000
_cell.angle_alpha   90.00
_cell.angle_beta   90.00
_cell.angle_gamma   90.00
#
_symmetry.space_group_name_H-M   'P 1'
#
loop_
_entity.id
_entity.type
_entity.pdbx_description
1 polymer ?
#
loop_
_entity_poly.entity_id
_entity_poly.type
_entity_poly.pdbx_seq_one_letter_code
_entity_poly.pdbx_strand_id
1 'polypeptide(L)'
;LRSVSRAVDLIMAHFGSSRDPEEKMRLGNSSCSPTIAGLVLEHLCPTIQNILEDGLRDHKLDLIIGQRRNHCWTLVEVSTRIGKFNYKIIE
;
A
#
# COMPACT_ATOMS: atom_id res chain seq x y z
N LEU A 1 6.59 -12.22 4.92
CA LEU A 1 5.50 -11.87 5.87
C LEU A 1 5.96 -11.23 7.19
N ARG A 2 7.04 -11.70 7.84
CA ARG A 2 7.55 -11.08 9.11
C ARG A 2 7.78 -9.56 9.01
N SER A 3 8.25 -9.06 7.87
CA SER A 3 8.43 -7.62 7.63
C SER A 3 7.11 -6.83 7.63
N VAL A 4 6.01 -7.45 7.20
CA VAL A 4 4.67 -6.83 7.23
C VAL A 4 4.23 -6.68 8.67
N SER A 5 4.34 -7.76 9.45
CA SER A 5 3.99 -7.74 10.88
C SER A 5 4.72 -6.61 11.59
N ARG A 6 6.04 -6.49 11.39
CA ARG A 6 6.85 -5.41 11.98
C ARG A 6 6.39 -4.01 11.56
N ALA A 7 6.10 -3.80 10.28
CA ALA A 7 5.61 -2.50 9.80
C ALA A 7 4.26 -2.14 10.43
N VAL A 8 3.36 -3.12 10.56
CA VAL A 8 2.05 -2.96 11.20
C VAL A 8 2.22 -2.69 12.70
N ASP A 9 3.12 -3.39 13.39
CA ASP A 9 3.40 -3.18 14.81
C ASP A 9 3.88 -1.74 15.10
N LEU A 10 4.73 -1.18 14.24
CA LEU A 10 5.19 0.21 14.35
C LEU A 10 4.04 1.21 14.18
N ILE A 11 3.15 0.96 13.22
CA ILE A 11 1.96 1.79 13.00
C ILE A 11 1.01 1.68 14.19
N MET A 12 0.76 0.46 14.69
CA MET A 12 -0.08 0.24 15.87
C MET A 12 0.50 0.94 17.11
N ALA A 13 1.82 0.91 17.29
CA ALA A 13 2.50 1.64 18.38
C ALA A 13 2.28 3.15 18.27
N HIS A 14 2.37 3.72 17.06
CA HIS A 14 2.10 5.16 16.83
C HIS A 14 0.69 5.55 17.27
N PHE A 15 -0.33 4.79 16.83
CA PHE A 15 -1.73 5.00 17.24
C PHE A 15 -2.00 4.65 18.71
N GLY A 16 -1.17 3.80 19.32
CA GLY A 16 -1.26 3.41 20.73
C GLY A 16 -0.92 4.53 21.70
N SER A 17 -0.34 5.63 21.22
CA SER A 17 0.02 6.81 22.02
C SER A 17 -1.20 7.51 22.64
N SER A 18 -2.41 7.30 22.11
CA SER A 18 -3.64 7.84 22.65
C SER A 18 -4.79 6.83 22.61
N ARG A 19 -5.69 6.91 23.60
CA ARG A 19 -6.97 6.18 23.62
C ARG A 19 -8.13 7.03 23.11
N ASP A 20 -7.92 8.33 22.97
CA ASP A 20 -8.92 9.27 22.51
C ASP A 20 -9.12 9.16 20.98
N PRO A 21 -10.37 9.04 20.48
CA PRO A 21 -10.65 8.91 19.06
C PRO A 21 -10.23 10.12 18.21
N GLU A 22 -10.38 11.34 18.74
CA GLU A 22 -10.04 12.57 18.00
C GLU A 22 -8.53 12.71 17.85
N GLU A 23 -7.78 12.39 18.91
CA GLU A 23 -6.33 12.32 18.85
C GLU A 23 -5.84 11.21 17.91
N LYS A 24 -6.52 10.06 17.84
CA LYS A 24 -6.20 9.01 16.85
C LYS A 24 -6.43 9.49 15.42
N MET A 25 -7.49 10.25 15.17
CA MET A 25 -7.75 10.85 13.87
C MET A 25 -6.63 11.83 13.49
N ARG A 26 -6.16 12.65 14.45
CA ARG A 26 -5.02 13.56 14.26
C ARG A 26 -3.71 12.81 14.00
N LEU A 27 -3.44 11.74 14.73
CA LEU A 27 -2.25 10.88 14.55
C LEU A 27 -2.23 10.17 13.19
N GLY A 28 -3.41 9.88 12.63
CA GLY A 28 -3.56 9.29 11.30
C GLY A 28 -3.51 10.29 10.15
N ASN A 29 -3.70 11.58 10.43
CA ASN A 29 -3.60 12.63 9.43
C ASN A 29 -2.12 13.01 9.21
N SER A 30 -1.56 12.67 8.06
CA SER A 30 -0.17 12.95 7.71
C SER A 30 0.17 14.44 7.69
N SER A 31 -0.80 15.31 7.44
CA SER A 31 -0.61 16.77 7.53
C SER A 31 -0.44 17.24 8.97
N CYS A 32 -1.07 16.55 9.93
CA CYS A 32 -0.97 16.88 11.36
C CYS A 32 0.17 16.12 12.05
N SER A 33 0.49 14.92 11.58
CA SER A 33 1.48 14.01 12.16
C SER A 33 2.33 13.40 11.04
N PRO A 34 3.45 14.03 10.62
CA PRO A 34 4.28 13.52 9.53
C PRO A 34 4.89 12.15 9.83
N THR A 35 4.98 11.76 11.11
CA THR A 35 5.46 10.44 11.55
C THR A 35 4.68 9.29 10.92
N ILE A 36 3.36 9.42 10.75
CA ILE A 36 2.56 8.33 10.14
C ILE A 36 2.93 8.14 8.67
N ALA A 37 3.23 9.23 7.95
CA ALA A 37 3.67 9.16 6.56
C ALA A 37 5.03 8.45 6.47
N GLY A 38 5.97 8.78 7.36
CA GLY A 38 7.27 8.09 7.44
C GLY A 38 7.11 6.59 7.69
N LEU A 39 6.32 6.20 8.69
CA LEU A 39 6.06 4.78 9.00
C LEU A 39 5.48 4.02 7.81
N VAL A 40 4.55 4.63 7.09
CA VAL A 40 3.94 4.01 5.90
C VAL A 40 4.93 3.93 4.74
N LEU A 41 5.55 5.05 4.37
CA LEU A 41 6.42 5.15 3.19
C LEU A 41 7.72 4.36 3.34
N GLU A 42 8.29 4.29 4.55
CA GLU A 42 9.59 3.65 4.79
C GLU A 42 9.48 2.17 5.18
N HIS A 43 8.35 1.73 5.74
CA HIS A 43 8.20 0.36 6.22
C HIS A 43 7.09 -0.41 5.52
N LEU A 44 5.89 0.18 5.42
CA LEU A 44 4.75 -0.54 4.87
C LEU A 44 4.82 -0.63 3.34
N CYS A 45 5.02 0.50 2.65
CA CYS A 45 5.06 0.57 1.19
C CYS A 45 6.11 -0.37 0.57
N PRO A 46 7.39 -0.36 1.01
CA PRO A 46 8.41 -1.25 0.44
C PRO A 46 8.09 -2.72 0.71
N THR A 47 7.51 -3.02 1.87
CA THR A 47 7.14 -4.39 2.21
C THR A 47 6.02 -4.91 1.31
N ILE A 48 4.99 -4.10 1.05
CA ILE A 48 3.89 -4.46 0.14
C ILE A 48 4.41 -4.55 -1.28
N GLN A 49 5.24 -3.60 -1.71
CA GLN A 49 5.88 -3.64 -3.03
C GLN A 49 6.65 -4.94 -3.23
N ASN A 50 7.50 -5.33 -2.28
CA ASN A 50 8.24 -6.57 -2.35
C ASN A 50 7.33 -7.80 -2.46
N ILE A 51 6.15 -7.79 -1.82
CA ILE A 51 5.16 -8.88 -1.95
C ILE A 51 4.52 -8.89 -3.33
N LEU A 52 4.22 -7.72 -3.90
CA LEU A 52 3.65 -7.61 -5.25
C LEU A 52 4.66 -7.99 -6.34
N GLU A 53 5.94 -7.75 -6.08
CA GLU A 53 7.04 -8.10 -6.98
C GLU A 53 7.47 -9.58 -6.79
N ASP A 54 7.26 -10.17 -5.63
CA ASP A 54 7.50 -11.60 -5.37
C ASP A 54 6.60 -12.48 -6.25
N GLY A 55 7.20 -13.16 -7.22
CA GLY A 55 6.50 -13.98 -8.21
C GLY A 55 5.97 -13.20 -9.43
N LEU A 56 6.26 -11.89 -9.54
CA LEU A 56 5.96 -11.12 -10.74
C LEU A 56 6.90 -11.53 -11.88
N ARG A 57 6.34 -11.90 -13.04
CA ARG A 57 7.17 -12.15 -14.23
C ARG A 57 7.87 -10.85 -14.63
N ASP A 58 9.19 -10.87 -14.78
CA ASP A 58 9.99 -9.70 -15.16
C ASP A 58 9.47 -8.97 -16.41
N HIS A 59 8.92 -9.72 -17.36
CA HIS A 59 8.40 -9.19 -18.60
C HIS A 59 7.05 -9.81 -18.96
N LYS A 60 6.17 -8.96 -19.50
CA LYS A 60 4.88 -9.34 -20.09
C LYS A 60 4.91 -9.02 -21.57
N LEU A 61 4.39 -9.93 -22.39
CA LEU A 61 4.09 -9.68 -23.79
C LEU A 61 2.76 -8.94 -23.90
N ASP A 62 2.81 -7.75 -24.47
CA ASP A 62 1.66 -6.98 -24.87
C ASP A 62 1.51 -7.02 -26.40
N LEU A 63 0.27 -7.15 -26.87
CA LEU A 63 -0.02 -7.35 -28.29
C LEU A 63 0.28 -6.11 -29.14
N ILE A 64 0.26 -4.91 -28.54
CA ILE A 64 0.45 -3.63 -29.23
C ILE A 64 1.88 -3.11 -29.00
N ILE A 65 2.39 -3.23 -27.78
CA ILE A 65 3.68 -2.64 -27.37
C ILE A 65 4.84 -3.66 -27.43
N GLY A 66 4.55 -4.96 -27.55
CA GLY A 66 5.57 -6.01 -27.51
C GLY A 66 6.00 -6.38 -26.09
N GLN A 67 7.27 -6.76 -25.89
CA GLN A 67 7.79 -7.15 -24.58
C GLN A 67 8.03 -5.91 -23.70
N ARG A 68 7.40 -5.87 -22.53
CA ARG A 68 7.52 -4.76 -21.58
C ARG A 68 7.72 -5.26 -20.16
N ARG A 69 8.51 -4.51 -19.36
CA ARG A 69 8.74 -4.85 -17.95
C ARG A 69 7.43 -4.80 -17.18
N ASN A 70 7.24 -5.80 -16.34
CA ASN A 70 6.08 -5.86 -15.47
C ASN A 70 6.45 -5.19 -14.15
N HIS A 71 5.72 -4.15 -13.76
CA HIS A 71 5.90 -3.45 -12.49
C HIS A 71 4.73 -3.76 -11.56
N CYS A 72 4.94 -3.60 -10.25
CA CYS A 72 3.86 -3.77 -9.25
C CYS A 72 2.62 -2.93 -9.58
N TRP A 73 2.81 -1.75 -10.20
CA TRP A 73 1.71 -0.90 -10.68
C TRP A 73 0.82 -1.57 -11.73
N THR A 74 1.36 -2.43 -12.59
CA THR A 74 0.57 -3.18 -13.57
C THR A 74 -0.37 -4.17 -12.89
N LEU A 75 0.03 -4.77 -11.76
CA LEU A 75 -0.88 -5.60 -10.96
C LEU A 75 -2.01 -4.76 -10.35
N VAL A 76 -1.66 -3.61 -9.77
CA VAL A 76 -2.65 -2.67 -9.22
C VAL A 76 -3.67 -2.32 -10.29
N GLU A 77 -3.23 -1.85 -11.46
CA GLU A 77 -4.08 -1.48 -12.59
C GLU A 77 -5.01 -2.61 -13.04
N VAL A 78 -4.52 -3.86 -13.09
CA VAL A 78 -5.34 -5.02 -13.48
C VAL A 78 -6.36 -5.37 -12.40
N SER A 79 -5.98 -5.31 -11.12
CA SER A 79 -6.83 -5.67 -9.98
C SER A 79 -7.93 -4.64 -9.69
N THR A 80 -7.67 -3.36 -10.00
CA THR A 80 -8.60 -2.25 -9.75
C THR A 80 -9.44 -1.90 -10.97
N ARG A 81 -9.37 -2.69 -12.07
CA ARG A 81 -10.26 -2.49 -13.22
C ARG A 81 -11.71 -2.50 -12.76
N ILE A 82 -12.48 -1.56 -13.32
CA ILE A 82 -13.89 -1.39 -13.00
C ILE A 82 -14.62 -2.71 -13.25
N GLY A 83 -15.18 -3.26 -12.18
CA GLY A 83 -15.96 -4.48 -12.15
C GLY A 83 -17.12 -4.31 -11.17
N LYS A 84 -18.04 -5.29 -11.13
CA LYS A 84 -19.32 -5.19 -10.41
C LYS A 84 -19.22 -4.76 -8.93
N PHE A 85 -18.07 -4.95 -8.28
CA PHE A 85 -17.82 -4.55 -6.88
C PHE A 85 -16.97 -3.29 -6.69
N ASN A 86 -16.24 -2.82 -7.72
CA ASN A 86 -15.34 -1.67 -7.62
C ASN A 86 -16.07 -0.31 -7.76
N TYR A 87 -17.36 -0.31 -8.11
CA TYR A 87 -18.19 0.91 -8.17
C TYR A 87 -18.40 1.56 -6.79
N LYS A 88 -18.23 0.83 -5.69
CA LYS A 88 -18.47 1.34 -4.32
C LYS A 88 -17.28 2.03 -3.67
N ILE A 89 -16.10 2.03 -4.30
CA ILE A 89 -14.88 2.65 -3.74
C ILE A 89 -14.67 4.08 -4.26
N ILE A 90 -15.50 4.53 -5.21
CA ILE A 90 -15.40 5.85 -5.87
C ILE A 90 -16.61 6.76 -5.56
N GLU A 91 -17.32 6.51 -4.44
CA GLU A 91 -18.34 7.41 -3.89
C GLU A 91 -17.98 7.83 -2.46
#